data_AF-B8CCY6-F1
#
_entry.id   AF-B8CCY6-F1
#
_cell.length_a   1.000
_cell.length_b   1.000
_cell.length_c   1.000
_cell.angle_alpha   90.00
_cell.angle_beta   90.00
_cell.angle_gamma   90.00
#
_symmetry.space_group_name_H-M   'P 1'
#
loop_
_entity.id
_entity.type
_entity.pdbx_description
1 polymer ?
#
loop_
_entity_poly.entity_id
_entity_poly.type
_entity_poly.pdbx_seq_one_letter_code
_entity_poly.pdbx_strand_id
1 'polypeptide(L)'
;MNDAPSSSYASTPLNKAISLLSTLHSSSAKIKSSSLDDVSTSSLELMSVPFHLGRAYLKLPTVNVVTSSTSQRRAGMTINSELRKTNIQTSIEYFHSFIKQLEDIQDLLSDVVVKDYHLLLDLLDLDHDNHISARKQQQMSAGQIRQLKIDRYQRKRSCSQNVTKLESMMERRKRLGVEKEEEMEGLDWEGLMRDLSVFRLRLYAEECLEELQSSNGELEMLDMTIQMEAMRNNGDTHSSDNLQDLRMMHHNRHSNSPSAASAAATQQQHQPLQLTQITQDPITGQLNIEKQHMSNGNIIQTSTGLPIQRQEIAKTVFRPGWNQPTMTLEELAVIERNEAIQRGQAQKEAEAKAKFQPRRYEQLVKDGMEDDEQLVEQSAKLDRDWDDWKEENPRGSGNKMGERGDRNF
;
A
#
# COMPACT_ATOMS: atom_id res chain seq x y z
N MET A 1 23.63 46.12 15.66
CA MET A 1 22.70 47.01 14.94
C MET A 1 21.49 46.17 14.64
N ASN A 2 20.41 46.44 15.39
CA ASN A 2 19.18 45.68 15.39
C ASN A 2 18.24 46.29 14.34
N ASP A 3 17.99 45.58 13.26
CA ASP A 3 16.81 45.84 12.43
C ASP A 3 15.77 44.76 12.74
N ALA A 4 14.99 45.03 13.77
CA ALA A 4 13.73 44.33 14.00
C ALA A 4 12.69 44.93 13.03
N PRO A 5 12.04 44.13 12.17
CA PRO A 5 10.98 44.64 11.32
C PRO A 5 9.80 45.00 12.20
N SER A 6 9.47 46.29 12.21
CA SER A 6 8.34 46.85 12.93
C SER A 6 7.08 46.83 12.07
N SER A 7 5.96 46.56 12.74
CA SER A 7 4.59 46.96 12.42
C SER A 7 3.66 45.96 11.71
N SER A 8 2.51 45.74 12.40
CA SER A 8 1.22 45.34 11.86
C SER A 8 0.91 43.86 11.59
N TYR A 9 1.26 42.97 12.52
CA TYR A 9 0.43 41.78 12.77
C TYR A 9 -0.15 41.90 14.16
N ALA A 10 -1.45 42.21 14.27
CA ALA A 10 -2.18 41.94 15.50
C ALA A 10 -1.87 40.49 15.89
N SER A 11 -1.36 40.29 17.10
CA SER A 11 -0.83 39.02 17.58
C SER A 11 -1.91 37.94 17.51
N THR A 12 -1.95 37.21 16.39
CA THR A 12 -2.87 36.10 16.18
C THR A 12 -2.60 35.05 17.28
N PRO A 13 -3.62 34.29 17.70
CA PRO A 13 -3.42 33.19 18.65
C PRO A 13 -2.28 32.26 18.22
N LEU A 14 -2.13 32.04 16.91
CA LEU A 14 -1.04 31.26 16.34
C LEU A 14 0.34 31.87 16.59
N ASN A 15 0.53 33.18 16.35
CA ASN A 15 1.80 33.85 16.62
C ASN A 15 2.14 33.86 18.12
N LYS A 16 1.14 33.94 19.01
CA LYS A 16 1.35 33.77 20.46
C LYS A 16 1.80 32.36 20.79
N ALA A 17 1.13 31.35 20.23
CA ALA A 17 1.47 29.95 20.44
C ALA A 17 2.89 29.64 19.99
N ILE A 18 3.29 30.12 18.81
CA ILE A 18 4.67 29.97 18.31
C ILE A 18 5.67 30.60 19.28
N SER A 19 5.44 31.84 19.73
CA SER A 19 6.33 32.51 20.69
C SER A 19 6.50 31.73 22.01
N LEU A 20 5.40 31.21 22.56
CA LEU A 20 5.43 30.39 23.77
C LEU A 20 6.18 29.07 23.54
N LEU A 21 5.86 28.38 22.44
CA LEU A 21 6.52 27.11 22.09
C LEU A 21 8.01 27.28 21.81
N SER A 22 8.43 28.36 21.14
CA SER A 22 9.84 28.68 20.91
C SER A 22 10.59 28.93 22.22
N THR A 23 9.93 29.50 23.22
CA THR A 23 10.52 29.67 24.56
C THR A 23 10.71 28.32 25.24
N LEU A 24 9.74 27.41 25.12
CA LEU A 24 9.80 26.05 25.69
C LEU A 24 10.76 25.12 24.93
N HIS A 25 11.01 25.38 23.64
CA HIS A 25 11.88 24.56 22.80
C HIS A 25 13.30 24.47 23.37
N SER A 26 13.82 25.56 23.95
CA SER A 26 15.12 25.59 24.62
C SER A 26 15.20 24.65 25.83
N SER A 27 14.08 24.40 26.50
CA SER A 27 14.00 23.44 27.62
C SER A 27 13.90 22.01 27.10
N SER A 28 13.12 21.80 26.03
CA SER A 28 12.99 20.51 25.35
C SER A 28 14.34 20.00 24.82
N ALA A 29 15.12 20.86 24.16
CA ALA A 29 16.43 20.53 23.59
C ALA A 29 17.51 20.14 24.63
N LYS A 30 17.28 20.40 25.92
CA LYS A 30 18.20 20.02 27.00
C LYS A 30 17.97 18.60 27.52
N ILE A 31 16.85 17.98 27.16
CA ILE A 31 16.54 16.60 27.54
C ILE A 31 17.46 15.69 26.74
N LYS A 32 18.48 15.13 27.40
CA LYS A 32 19.40 14.13 26.85
C LYS A 32 19.44 12.96 27.82
N SER A 33 19.00 11.80 27.35
CA SER A 33 18.93 10.56 28.12
C SER A 33 19.14 9.39 27.19
N SER A 34 19.92 8.39 27.61
CA SER A 34 20.06 7.15 26.86
C SER A 34 18.88 6.20 27.06
N SER A 35 18.24 6.24 28.23
CA SER A 35 17.10 5.38 28.57
C SER A 35 15.83 6.18 28.77
N LEU A 36 14.69 5.59 28.41
CA LEU A 36 13.36 6.13 28.67
C LEU A 36 13.09 6.28 30.18
N ASP A 37 13.64 5.39 31.00
CA ASP A 37 13.44 5.37 32.46
C ASP A 37 14.09 6.57 33.17
N ASP A 38 15.12 7.18 32.55
CA ASP A 38 15.79 8.35 33.09
C ASP A 38 15.00 9.65 32.86
N VAL A 39 13.95 9.61 32.04
CA VAL A 39 13.15 10.78 31.67
C VAL A 39 11.91 10.87 32.54
N SER A 40 11.77 12.01 33.24
CA SER A 40 10.57 12.28 34.03
C SER A 40 9.32 12.40 33.15
N THR A 41 8.16 12.00 33.69
CA THR A 41 6.89 12.03 32.97
C THR A 41 6.51 13.43 32.47
N SER A 42 6.81 14.49 33.24
CA SER A 42 6.61 15.88 32.79
C SER A 42 7.59 16.31 31.67
N SER A 43 8.80 15.73 31.64
CA SER A 43 9.77 15.99 30.57
C SER A 43 9.34 15.36 29.24
N LEU A 44 8.67 14.20 29.27
CA LEU A 44 8.13 13.56 28.06
C LEU A 44 7.13 14.47 27.33
N GLU A 45 6.28 15.20 28.06
CA GLU A 45 5.37 16.18 27.44
C GLU A 45 6.12 17.32 26.75
N LEU A 46 7.27 17.76 27.29
CA LEU A 46 8.08 18.81 26.68
C LEU A 46 8.78 18.35 25.40
N MET A 47 8.97 17.05 25.21
CA MET A 47 9.57 16.50 23.99
C MET A 47 8.68 16.69 22.76
N SER A 48 7.37 16.91 22.91
CA SER A 48 6.47 17.17 21.77
C SER A 48 6.53 18.62 21.25
N VAL A 49 7.26 19.51 21.93
CA VAL A 49 7.33 20.94 21.55
C VAL A 49 7.79 21.17 20.11
N PRO A 50 8.87 20.53 19.60
CA PRO A 50 9.29 20.73 18.22
C PRO A 50 8.22 20.24 17.22
N PHE A 51 7.53 19.13 17.51
CA PHE A 51 6.39 18.68 16.69
C PHE A 51 5.29 19.76 16.59
N HIS A 52 4.89 20.35 17.72
CA HIS A 52 3.88 21.40 17.73
C HIS A 52 4.34 22.68 17.03
N LEU A 53 5.64 23.03 17.11
CA LEU A 53 6.22 24.12 16.32
C LEU A 53 6.11 23.82 14.82
N GLY A 54 6.53 22.64 14.38
CA GLY A 54 6.40 22.21 12.97
C GLY A 54 4.97 22.37 12.46
N ARG A 55 3.98 21.88 13.22
CA ARG A 55 2.55 22.05 12.92
C ARG A 55 2.13 23.52 12.86
N ALA A 56 2.59 24.35 13.78
CA ALA A 56 2.21 25.77 13.82
C ALA A 56 2.73 26.52 12.60
N TYR A 57 3.96 26.25 12.14
CA TYR A 57 4.53 26.84 10.93
C TYR A 57 3.75 26.44 9.67
N LEU A 58 3.27 25.20 9.57
CA LEU A 58 2.38 24.79 8.47
C LEU A 58 1.03 25.53 8.45
N LYS A 59 0.62 26.13 9.57
CA LYS A 59 -0.66 26.87 9.68
C LYS A 59 -0.49 28.38 9.55
N LEU A 60 0.73 28.89 9.40
CA LEU A 60 0.96 30.32 9.24
C LEU A 60 0.28 30.86 7.98
N PRO A 61 -0.39 32.02 8.05
CA PRO A 61 -1.02 32.63 6.89
C PRO A 61 0.06 33.09 5.90
N THR A 62 -0.16 32.81 4.61
CA THR A 62 0.78 33.12 3.53
C THR A 62 0.22 34.12 2.55
N VAL A 63 -0.75 34.92 2.97
CA VAL A 63 -1.40 35.90 2.08
C VAL A 63 -0.69 37.24 2.17
N ASN A 64 -0.33 37.81 1.02
CA ASN A 64 0.03 39.23 0.93
C ASN A 64 -1.26 40.06 0.84
N VAL A 65 -1.53 40.89 1.85
CA VAL A 65 -2.57 41.93 1.74
C VAL A 65 -1.95 43.10 0.97
N VAL A 66 -2.11 43.08 -0.36
CA VAL A 66 -1.75 44.25 -1.18
C VAL A 66 -2.84 45.30 -0.98
N THR A 67 -2.61 46.27 -0.08
CA THR A 67 -3.46 47.46 0.02
C THR A 67 -3.15 48.36 -1.17
N SER A 68 -3.86 48.18 -2.28
CA SER A 68 -3.76 49.10 -3.42
C SER A 68 -4.33 50.46 -3.04
N SER A 69 -3.47 51.46 -2.85
CA SER A 69 -3.85 52.86 -2.56
C SER A 69 -4.33 53.64 -3.80
N THR A 70 -4.59 52.99 -4.92
CA THR A 70 -5.02 53.68 -6.15
C THR A 70 -5.97 52.81 -6.98
N SER A 71 -7.23 53.27 -7.01
CA SER A 71 -8.28 53.03 -8.00
C SER A 71 -8.47 51.62 -8.58
N GLN A 72 -9.56 50.97 -8.15
CA GLN A 72 -10.42 50.09 -8.95
C GLN A 72 -9.75 48.96 -9.77
N ARG A 73 -8.86 48.17 -9.15
CA ARG A 73 -8.62 46.79 -9.60
C ARG A 73 -8.90 45.85 -8.43
N ARG A 74 -9.66 44.78 -8.70
CA ARG A 74 -10.03 43.75 -7.71
C ARG A 74 -8.81 43.40 -6.87
N ALA A 75 -8.92 43.53 -5.54
CA ALA A 75 -7.90 43.04 -4.62
C ALA A 75 -7.77 41.52 -4.82
N GLY A 76 -6.79 41.12 -5.62
CA GLY A 76 -6.46 39.71 -5.82
C GLY A 76 -5.65 39.25 -4.63
N MET A 77 -6.22 38.33 -3.85
CA MET A 77 -5.49 37.65 -2.79
C MET A 77 -4.41 36.79 -3.45
N THR A 78 -3.14 37.21 -3.38
CA THR A 78 -2.01 36.46 -3.93
C THR A 78 -1.28 35.77 -2.79
N ILE A 79 -1.08 34.46 -2.95
CA ILE A 79 -0.30 33.66 -2.01
C ILE A 79 1.16 34.08 -2.17
N ASN A 80 1.79 34.42 -1.06
CA ASN A 80 3.22 34.64 -0.98
C ASN A 80 3.91 33.27 -0.97
N SER A 81 4.20 32.76 -2.17
CA SER A 81 4.81 31.44 -2.39
C SER A 81 6.17 31.31 -1.69
N GLU A 82 6.96 32.39 -1.65
CA GLU A 82 8.25 32.43 -0.94
C GLU A 82 8.07 32.29 0.57
N LEU A 83 7.14 33.04 1.17
CA LEU A 83 6.83 32.92 2.59
C LEU A 83 6.25 31.54 2.94
N ARG A 84 5.46 30.94 2.05
CA ARG A 84 4.98 29.57 2.24
C ARG A 84 6.13 28.58 2.22
N LYS A 85 7.05 28.73 1.27
CA LYS A 85 8.25 27.89 1.16
C LYS A 85 9.09 27.95 2.44
N THR A 86 9.40 29.14 2.95
CA THR A 86 10.20 29.29 4.17
C THR A 86 9.51 28.70 5.40
N ASN A 87 8.19 28.88 5.52
CA ASN A 87 7.41 28.27 6.61
C ASN A 87 7.45 26.74 6.55
N ILE A 88 7.35 26.14 5.36
CA ILE A 88 7.43 24.68 5.20
C ILE A 88 8.84 24.17 5.51
N GLN A 89 9.89 24.84 5.02
CA GLN A 89 11.28 24.46 5.33
C GLN A 89 11.53 24.47 6.84
N THR A 90 11.10 25.53 7.51
CA THR A 90 11.17 25.64 8.98
C THR A 90 10.40 24.50 9.67
N SER A 91 9.24 24.13 9.12
CA SER A 91 8.44 23.02 9.65
C SER A 91 9.16 21.68 9.54
N ILE A 92 9.78 21.40 8.40
CA ILE A 92 10.58 20.19 8.15
C ILE A 92 11.74 20.10 9.14
N GLU A 93 12.46 21.21 9.39
CA GLU A 93 13.54 21.26 10.37
C GLU A 93 13.07 20.86 11.78
N TYR A 94 11.90 21.36 12.20
CA TYR A 94 11.33 21.00 13.49
C TYR A 94 10.87 19.54 13.56
N PHE A 95 10.29 18.98 12.50
CA PHE A 95 9.92 17.57 12.45
C PHE A 95 11.14 16.65 12.47
N HIS A 96 12.20 16.99 11.72
CA HIS A 96 13.48 16.27 11.75
C HIS A 96 14.10 16.31 13.16
N SER A 97 14.17 17.51 13.76
CA SER A 97 14.67 17.70 15.13
C SER A 97 13.89 16.88 16.15
N PHE A 98 12.55 16.85 16.02
CA PHE A 98 11.68 16.04 16.87
C PHE A 98 11.98 14.54 16.76
N ILE A 99 11.93 13.96 15.55
CA ILE A 99 12.14 12.52 15.36
C ILE A 99 13.54 12.13 15.84
N LYS A 100 14.56 12.91 15.48
CA LYS A 100 15.94 12.68 15.90
C LYS A 100 16.10 12.68 17.43
N GLN A 101 15.44 13.61 18.11
CA GLN A 101 15.43 13.64 19.57
C GLN A 101 14.78 12.39 20.18
N LEU A 102 13.73 11.85 19.56
CA LEU A 102 13.09 10.61 20.02
C LEU A 102 13.92 9.36 19.69
N GLU A 103 14.63 9.35 18.57
CA GLU A 103 15.54 8.26 18.17
C GLU A 103 16.70 8.10 19.14
N ASP A 104 17.22 9.20 19.69
CA ASP A 104 18.30 9.18 20.68
C ASP A 104 17.93 8.45 22.00
N ILE A 105 16.62 8.26 22.27
CA ILE A 105 16.12 7.56 23.46
C ILE A 105 15.81 6.11 23.12
N GLN A 106 16.50 5.19 23.80
CA GLN A 106 16.30 3.76 23.62
C GLN A 106 14.85 3.33 23.92
N ASP A 107 14.31 2.45 23.07
CA ASP A 107 12.97 1.83 23.17
C ASP A 107 11.75 2.78 23.09
N LEU A 108 11.98 4.08 22.83
CA LEU A 108 10.89 5.04 22.66
C LEU A 108 10.22 4.89 21.29
N LEU A 109 11.01 4.86 20.21
CA LEU A 109 10.55 4.56 18.86
C LEU A 109 10.82 3.09 18.51
N SER A 110 9.92 2.50 17.72
CA SER A 110 10.17 1.15 17.18
C SER A 110 11.19 1.21 16.04
N ASP A 111 11.99 0.15 15.89
CA ASP A 111 12.96 0.00 14.79
C ASP A 111 12.34 0.21 13.40
N VAL A 112 11.06 -0.16 13.24
CA VAL A 112 10.32 0.01 11.98
C VAL A 112 10.13 1.48 11.66
N VAL A 113 9.81 2.31 12.66
CA VAL A 113 9.62 3.76 12.51
C VAL A 113 10.96 4.44 12.20
N VAL A 114 12.02 4.05 12.91
CA VAL A 114 13.37 4.58 12.68
C VAL A 114 13.86 4.24 11.26
N LYS A 115 13.62 3.01 10.78
CA LYS A 115 13.94 2.63 9.39
C LYS A 115 13.12 3.39 8.35
N ASP A 116 11.82 3.59 8.59
CA ASP A 116 10.95 4.39 7.70
C ASP A 116 11.42 5.85 7.64
N TYR A 117 11.84 6.41 8.78
CA TYR A 117 12.43 7.74 8.87
C TYR A 117 13.71 7.87 8.04
N HIS A 118 14.69 6.99 8.25
CA HIS A 118 15.95 7.02 7.48
C HIS A 118 15.73 6.79 5.99
N LEU A 119 14.83 5.88 5.63
CA LEU A 119 14.43 5.69 4.24
C LEU A 119 13.83 6.96 3.64
N LEU A 120 13.04 7.71 4.42
CA LEU A 120 12.48 8.99 3.98
C LEU A 120 13.58 10.04 3.81
N LEU A 121 14.56 10.13 4.72
CA LEU A 121 15.71 11.03 4.57
C LEU A 121 16.50 10.73 3.30
N ASP A 122 16.77 9.45 3.02
CA ASP A 122 17.46 8.98 1.81
C ASP A 122 16.67 9.32 0.53
N LEU A 123 15.34 9.15 0.56
CA LEU A 123 14.48 9.42 -0.60
C LEU A 123 14.32 10.92 -0.87
N LEU A 124 14.28 11.74 0.18
CA LEU A 124 14.05 13.18 0.09
C LEU A 124 15.35 13.99 -0.01
N ASP A 125 16.52 13.34 -0.07
CA ASP A 125 17.86 13.99 -0.05
C ASP A 125 17.97 15.01 1.12
N LEU A 126 17.30 14.74 2.26
CA LEU A 126 17.24 15.65 3.43
C LEU A 126 18.53 15.61 4.26
N ASP A 127 19.38 14.59 4.07
CA ASP A 127 20.72 14.50 4.66
C ASP A 127 21.75 15.15 3.73
N HIS A 128 22.02 16.45 3.94
CA HIS A 128 22.98 17.21 3.14
C HIS A 128 24.46 16.96 3.50
N ASP A 129 24.76 16.05 4.43
CA ASP A 129 26.10 15.93 5.04
C ASP A 129 26.85 14.61 4.80
N ASN A 130 26.30 13.60 4.11
CA ASN A 130 27.07 12.38 3.84
C ASN A 130 26.84 11.75 2.45
N HIS A 131 27.90 11.81 1.64
CA HIS A 131 28.19 10.95 0.49
C HIS A 131 27.24 10.97 -0.73
N ILE A 132 27.61 11.84 -1.67
CA ILE A 132 27.30 11.80 -3.12
C ILE A 132 27.77 10.48 -3.82
N SER A 133 28.31 9.49 -3.11
CA SER A 133 29.11 8.41 -3.73
C SER A 133 28.48 7.01 -3.76
N ALA A 134 27.21 6.82 -3.38
CA ALA A 134 26.58 5.50 -3.47
C ALA A 134 25.10 5.51 -3.84
N ARG A 135 24.66 6.42 -4.73
CA ARG A 135 23.31 6.40 -5.31
C ARG A 135 23.14 5.21 -6.29
N LYS A 136 23.23 3.99 -5.79
CA LYS A 136 22.65 2.82 -6.44
C LYS A 136 21.15 2.99 -6.32
N GLN A 137 20.53 3.35 -7.43
CA GLN A 137 19.09 3.40 -7.64
C GLN A 137 18.45 2.05 -7.25
N GLN A 138 18.17 1.84 -5.97
CA GLN A 138 17.02 1.04 -5.58
C GLN A 138 15.84 1.99 -5.57
N GLN A 139 15.31 2.28 -6.76
CA GLN A 139 13.99 2.87 -6.82
C GLN A 139 13.01 1.84 -6.26
N MET A 140 12.44 2.14 -5.10
CA MET A 140 11.37 1.33 -4.52
C MET A 140 10.25 1.18 -5.53
N SER A 141 9.71 -0.02 -5.67
CA SER A 141 8.58 -0.26 -6.57
C SER A 141 7.34 0.51 -6.10
N ALA A 142 6.40 0.78 -7.00
CA ALA A 142 5.15 1.46 -6.64
C ALA A 142 4.39 0.68 -5.54
N GLY A 143 4.36 -0.65 -5.63
CA GLY A 143 3.83 -1.54 -4.59
C GLY A 143 4.55 -1.38 -3.25
N GLN A 144 5.88 -1.30 -3.23
CA GLN A 144 6.65 -1.08 -1.98
C GLN A 144 6.36 0.28 -1.34
N ILE A 145 6.28 1.36 -2.13
CA ILE A 145 5.93 2.70 -1.63
C ILE A 145 4.51 2.71 -1.05
N ARG A 146 3.57 2.01 -1.71
CA ARG A 146 2.19 1.85 -1.23
C ARG A 146 2.18 1.07 0.09
N GLN A 147 2.93 -0.02 0.18
CA GLN A 147 3.01 -0.84 1.38
C GLN A 147 3.54 -0.04 2.58
N LEU A 148 4.59 0.76 2.39
CA LEU A 148 5.10 1.65 3.44
C LEU A 148 4.03 2.61 3.97
N LYS A 149 3.22 3.19 3.08
CA LYS A 149 2.11 4.06 3.48
C LYS A 149 1.02 3.31 4.25
N ILE A 150 0.71 2.08 3.84
CA ILE A 150 -0.27 1.22 4.54
C ILE A 150 0.25 0.88 5.93
N ASP A 151 1.51 0.46 6.04
CA ASP A 151 2.11 0.11 7.32
C ASP A 151 2.13 1.32 8.26
N ARG A 152 2.50 2.50 7.74
CA ARG A 152 2.46 3.77 8.49
C ARG A 152 1.06 4.10 8.98
N TYR A 153 0.05 3.97 8.11
CA TYR A 153 -1.34 4.17 8.48
C TYR A 153 -1.80 3.21 9.58
N GLN A 154 -1.44 1.92 9.50
CA GLN A 154 -1.79 0.93 10.51
C GLN A 154 -1.13 1.23 11.87
N ARG A 155 0.16 1.58 11.88
CA ARG A 155 0.88 1.95 13.11
C ARG A 155 0.31 3.22 13.75
N LYS A 156 0.06 4.26 12.94
CA LYS A 156 -0.60 5.49 13.37
C LYS A 156 -1.98 5.21 13.97
N ARG A 157 -2.79 4.38 13.30
CA ARG A 157 -4.12 3.97 13.80
C ARG A 157 -4.02 3.26 15.15
N SER A 158 -3.08 2.33 15.29
CA SER A 158 -2.85 1.61 16.55
C SER A 158 -2.44 2.58 17.67
N CYS A 159 -1.50 3.48 17.43
CA CYS A 159 -1.10 4.50 18.40
C CYS A 159 -2.28 5.40 18.79
N SER A 160 -3.05 5.86 17.80
CA SER A 160 -4.24 6.70 18.04
C SER A 160 -5.29 5.99 18.90
N GLN A 161 -5.58 4.71 18.62
CA GLN A 161 -6.53 3.92 19.42
C GLN A 161 -6.05 3.77 20.87
N ASN A 162 -4.75 3.53 21.08
CA ASN A 162 -4.18 3.44 22.41
C ASN A 162 -4.25 4.78 23.16
N VAL A 163 -3.95 5.91 22.51
CA VAL A 163 -4.12 7.24 23.11
C VAL A 163 -5.56 7.47 23.53
N THR A 164 -6.54 7.22 22.64
CA THR A 164 -7.97 7.38 22.96
C THR A 164 -8.40 6.48 24.12
N LYS A 165 -7.92 5.24 24.17
CA LYS A 165 -8.17 4.33 25.28
C LYS A 165 -7.66 4.91 26.60
N LEU A 166 -6.40 5.34 26.66
CA LEU A 166 -5.79 5.89 27.88
C LEU A 166 -6.46 7.21 28.32
N GLU A 167 -6.85 8.07 27.37
CA GLU A 167 -7.63 9.28 27.67
C GLU A 167 -9.00 8.94 28.27
N SER A 168 -9.69 7.91 27.75
CA SER A 168 -10.97 7.46 28.31
C SER A 168 -10.81 6.90 29.72
N MET A 169 -9.70 6.21 30.01
CA MET A 169 -9.36 5.73 31.34
C MET A 169 -9.11 6.91 32.30
N MET A 170 -8.35 7.93 31.87
CA MET A 170 -8.13 9.14 32.67
C MET A 170 -9.44 9.85 33.00
N GLU A 171 -10.33 10.00 32.01
CA GLU A 171 -11.60 10.68 32.22
C GLU A 171 -12.52 9.88 33.14
N ARG A 172 -12.59 8.56 32.97
CA ARG A 172 -13.32 7.65 33.86
C ARG A 172 -12.82 7.78 35.30
N ARG A 173 -11.51 7.76 35.51
CA ARG A 173 -10.88 7.92 36.83
C ARG A 173 -11.27 9.24 37.48
N LYS A 174 -11.20 10.34 36.72
CA LYS A 174 -11.64 11.68 37.18
C LYS A 174 -13.11 11.71 37.58
N ARG A 175 -13.98 11.02 36.85
CA ARG A 175 -15.42 10.93 37.16
C ARG A 175 -15.70 10.10 38.42
N LEU A 176 -14.92 9.06 38.66
CA LEU A 176 -15.06 8.19 39.83
C LEU A 176 -14.40 8.76 41.09
N GLY A 177 -13.63 9.84 40.98
CA GLY A 177 -12.99 10.50 42.12
C GLY A 177 -11.90 9.67 42.79
N VAL A 178 -11.29 8.74 42.03
CA VAL A 178 -10.22 7.88 42.54
C VAL A 178 -8.97 8.70 42.84
N GLU A 179 -8.37 8.46 44.00
CA GLU A 179 -7.17 9.19 44.45
C GLU A 179 -5.98 8.91 43.53
N LYS A 180 -4.96 9.78 43.55
CA LYS A 180 -3.83 9.70 42.59
C LYS A 180 -2.96 8.45 42.77
N GLU A 181 -2.83 7.99 44.00
CA GLU A 181 -2.00 6.86 44.40
C GLU A 181 -2.74 5.52 44.28
N GLU A 182 -4.07 5.54 44.13
CA GLU A 182 -4.88 4.34 44.02
C GLU A 182 -4.82 3.76 42.60
N GLU A 183 -4.62 2.46 42.46
CA GLU A 183 -4.59 1.81 41.15
C GLU A 183 -6.00 1.59 40.59
N MET A 184 -6.19 1.88 39.29
CA MET A 184 -7.40 1.52 38.55
C MET A 184 -6.97 0.81 37.26
N GLU A 185 -7.53 -0.39 37.02
CA GLU A 185 -7.16 -1.20 35.84
C GLU A 185 -5.65 -1.50 35.74
N GLY A 186 -4.97 -1.56 36.89
CA GLY A 186 -3.54 -1.89 37.01
C GLY A 186 -2.58 -0.72 36.83
N LEU A 187 -3.08 0.52 36.72
CA LEU A 187 -2.27 1.73 36.61
C LEU A 187 -2.69 2.78 37.65
N ASP A 188 -1.71 3.42 38.28
CA ASP A 188 -1.90 4.61 39.09
C ASP A 188 -1.95 5.87 38.19
N TRP A 189 -2.07 7.07 38.78
CA TRP A 189 -2.20 8.30 37.98
C TRP A 189 -0.90 8.63 37.23
N GLU A 190 0.25 8.34 37.83
CA GLU A 190 1.57 8.60 37.24
C GLU A 190 1.84 7.68 36.06
N GLY A 191 1.66 6.36 36.24
CA GLY A 191 1.84 5.37 35.18
C GLY A 191 0.90 5.62 34.00
N LEU A 192 -0.35 5.99 34.26
CA LEU A 192 -1.32 6.33 33.21
C LEU A 192 -0.90 7.58 32.41
N MET A 193 -0.40 8.63 33.08
CA MET A 193 0.12 9.82 32.40
C MET A 193 1.39 9.51 31.61
N ARG A 194 2.27 8.67 32.16
CA ARG A 194 3.51 8.24 31.52
C ARG A 194 3.24 7.47 30.23
N ASP A 195 2.39 6.45 30.30
CA ASP A 195 1.98 5.66 29.12
C ASP A 195 1.33 6.55 28.06
N LEU A 196 0.42 7.43 28.48
CA LEU A 196 -0.25 8.36 27.57
C LEU A 196 0.74 9.31 26.88
N SER A 197 1.74 9.80 27.61
CA SER A 197 2.78 10.66 27.06
C SER A 197 3.64 9.91 26.03
N VAL A 198 4.06 8.67 26.35
CA VAL A 198 4.82 7.81 25.44
C VAL A 198 4.03 7.51 24.17
N PHE A 199 2.76 7.10 24.29
CA PHE A 199 1.93 6.81 23.12
C PHE A 199 1.62 8.05 22.28
N ARG A 200 1.50 9.24 22.89
CA ARG A 200 1.39 10.51 22.14
C ARG A 200 2.67 10.82 21.36
N LEU A 201 3.84 10.67 21.96
CA LEU A 201 5.11 10.89 21.25
C LEU A 201 5.25 9.96 20.05
N ARG A 202 4.91 8.67 20.22
CA ARG A 202 4.88 7.69 19.12
C ARG A 202 3.89 8.08 18.02
N LEU A 203 2.68 8.50 18.39
CA LEU A 203 1.67 8.99 17.44
C LEU A 203 2.19 10.20 16.66
N TYR A 204 2.78 11.18 17.36
CA TYR A 204 3.34 12.37 16.72
C TYR A 204 4.51 12.04 15.80
N ALA A 205 5.31 11.02 16.09
CA ALA A 205 6.38 10.57 15.19
C ALA A 205 5.82 10.04 13.86
N GLU A 206 4.78 9.20 13.89
CA GLU A 206 4.12 8.73 12.67
C GLU A 206 3.48 9.88 11.87
N GLU A 207 2.90 10.85 12.56
CA GLU A 207 2.38 12.05 11.91
C GLU A 207 3.49 12.92 11.28
N CYS A 208 4.65 13.03 11.92
CA CYS A 208 5.79 13.73 11.34
C CYS A 208 6.24 13.09 10.03
N LEU A 209 6.28 11.76 9.95
CA LEU A 209 6.65 11.06 8.72
C LEU A 209 5.68 11.35 7.56
N GLU A 210 4.38 11.43 7.83
CA GLU A 210 3.38 11.85 6.85
C GLU A 210 3.58 13.32 6.43
N GLU A 211 3.80 14.21 7.40
CA GLU A 211 4.00 15.64 7.13
C GLU A 211 5.31 15.92 6.38
N LEU A 212 6.40 15.21 6.67
CA LEU A 212 7.66 15.32 5.93
C LEU A 212 7.46 14.97 4.46
N GLN A 213 6.79 13.85 4.18
CA GLN A 213 6.50 13.43 2.81
C GLN A 213 5.57 14.43 2.09
N SER A 214 4.52 14.89 2.76
CA SER A 214 3.57 15.86 2.19
C SER A 214 4.22 17.22 1.94
N SER A 215 5.01 17.70 2.91
CA SER A 215 5.72 18.98 2.86
C SER A 215 6.75 19.02 1.73
N ASN A 216 7.44 17.91 1.48
CA ASN A 216 8.40 17.85 0.37
C ASN A 216 7.70 17.98 -1.00
N GLY A 217 6.58 17.27 -1.21
CA GLY A 217 5.80 17.43 -2.43
C GLY A 217 5.26 18.85 -2.61
N GLU A 218 4.89 19.52 -1.52
CA GLU A 218 4.50 20.94 -1.55
C GLU A 218 5.67 21.86 -1.91
N LEU A 219 6.88 21.62 -1.38
CA LEU A 219 8.07 22.39 -1.73
C LEU A 219 8.42 22.30 -3.20
N GLU A 220 8.35 21.11 -3.80
CA GLU A 220 8.59 20.92 -5.24
C GLU A 220 7.60 21.76 -6.09
N MET A 221 6.33 21.79 -5.71
CA MET A 221 5.32 22.61 -6.38
C MET A 221 5.56 24.12 -6.19
N LEU A 222 5.97 24.54 -5.00
CA LEU A 222 6.28 25.93 -4.71
C LEU A 222 7.53 26.41 -5.45
N ASP A 223 8.55 25.57 -5.59
CA ASP A 223 9.75 25.89 -6.37
C ASP A 223 9.42 26.15 -7.83
N MET A 224 8.58 25.29 -8.43
CA MET A 224 8.06 25.52 -9.78
C MET A 224 7.24 26.81 -9.87
N THR A 225 6.40 27.10 -8.87
CA THR A 225 5.58 28.32 -8.84
C THR A 225 6.44 29.58 -8.78
N ILE A 226 7.42 29.61 -7.87
CA ILE A 226 8.36 30.74 -7.71
C ILE A 226 9.19 30.92 -8.99
N GLN A 227 9.68 29.83 -9.59
CA GLN A 227 10.43 29.89 -10.84
C GLN A 227 9.60 30.47 -11.99
N MET A 228 8.34 30.04 -12.13
CA MET A 228 7.42 30.58 -13.13
C MET A 228 7.10 32.06 -12.90
N GLU A 229 6.93 32.48 -11.64
CA GLU A 229 6.72 33.90 -11.30
C GLU A 229 7.93 34.76 -11.61
N ALA A 230 9.15 34.27 -11.32
CA ALA A 230 10.40 34.94 -11.67
C ALA A 230 10.57 35.09 -13.19
N MET A 231 10.29 34.03 -13.97
CA MET A 231 10.32 34.07 -15.44
C MET A 231 9.30 35.07 -16.01
N ARG A 232 8.08 35.11 -15.44
CA ARG A 232 7.04 36.07 -15.85
C ARG A 232 7.43 37.52 -15.56
N ASN A 233 8.07 37.78 -14.43
CA ASN A 233 8.50 39.12 -14.03
C ASN A 233 9.71 39.63 -14.82
N ASN A 234 10.58 38.74 -15.29
CA ASN A 234 11.75 39.09 -16.11
C ASN A 234 11.41 39.39 -17.59
N GLY A 235 10.13 39.35 -17.98
CA GLY A 235 9.69 39.80 -19.31
C GLY A 235 10.13 38.92 -20.47
N ASP A 236 10.48 37.66 -20.21
CA ASP A 236 10.91 36.72 -21.26
C ASP A 236 9.69 36.11 -21.97
N THR A 237 8.96 36.95 -22.71
CA THR A 237 7.78 36.58 -23.51
C THR A 237 8.17 35.98 -24.88
N HIS A 238 9.21 35.14 -24.92
CA HIS A 238 9.57 34.34 -26.11
C HIS A 238 9.77 32.86 -25.74
N SER A 239 8.77 32.24 -25.12
CA SER A 239 8.69 30.77 -25.07
C SER A 239 7.28 30.26 -24.83
N SER A 240 6.32 30.66 -25.66
CA SER A 240 5.01 29.99 -25.70
C SER A 240 5.11 28.56 -26.29
N ASP A 241 6.24 28.19 -26.88
CA ASP A 241 6.48 26.84 -27.43
C ASP A 241 7.04 25.85 -26.40
N ASN A 242 7.74 26.29 -25.35
CA ASN A 242 8.31 25.39 -24.33
C ASN A 242 7.32 24.93 -23.24
N LEU A 243 6.10 25.49 -23.19
CA LEU A 243 5.07 25.05 -22.23
C LEU A 243 4.45 23.69 -22.62
N GLN A 244 4.61 23.26 -23.87
CA GLN A 244 4.26 21.89 -24.26
C GLN A 244 5.31 20.89 -23.75
N ASP A 245 6.60 21.26 -23.71
CA ASP A 245 7.68 20.34 -23.31
C ASP A 245 7.69 20.05 -21.79
N LEU A 246 7.35 21.00 -20.92
CA LEU A 246 7.26 20.73 -19.47
C LEU A 246 6.08 19.81 -19.11
N ARG A 247 4.98 19.86 -19.86
CA ARG A 247 3.83 18.96 -19.67
C ARG A 247 4.07 17.56 -20.25
N MET A 248 4.99 17.45 -21.21
CA MET A 248 5.38 16.19 -21.85
C MET A 248 6.51 15.46 -21.10
N MET A 249 7.28 16.13 -20.23
CA MET A 249 8.32 15.46 -19.41
C MET A 249 7.76 14.50 -18.35
N HIS A 250 6.52 14.71 -17.87
CA HIS A 250 5.90 13.80 -16.91
C HIS A 250 5.23 12.57 -17.55
N HIS A 251 5.17 12.50 -18.87
CA HIS A 251 4.61 11.35 -19.61
C HIS A 251 5.66 10.47 -20.29
N ASN A 252 6.95 10.76 -20.14
CA ASN A 252 8.00 9.98 -20.79
C ASN A 252 8.92 9.25 -19.81
N ARG A 253 8.33 8.50 -18.87
CA ARG A 253 9.05 7.51 -18.06
C ARG A 253 8.57 6.08 -18.30
N HIS A 254 8.25 5.72 -19.55
CA HIS A 254 7.97 4.33 -19.94
C HIS A 254 8.46 4.05 -21.37
N SER A 255 9.77 4.05 -21.58
CA SER A 255 10.39 3.29 -22.67
C SER A 255 11.87 2.98 -22.39
N ASN A 256 12.17 2.44 -21.20
CA ASN A 256 13.43 1.73 -21.04
C ASN A 256 13.29 0.33 -21.64
N SER A 257 13.76 0.20 -22.87
CA SER A 257 14.13 -1.08 -23.46
C SER A 257 15.31 -1.66 -22.65
N PRO A 258 15.22 -2.87 -22.07
CA PRO A 258 16.36 -3.47 -21.40
C PRO A 258 17.38 -3.94 -22.45
N SER A 259 18.60 -3.43 -22.33
CA SER A 259 19.78 -3.98 -22.98
C SER A 259 19.95 -5.45 -22.60
N ALA A 260 20.19 -6.29 -23.61
CA ALA A 260 20.37 -7.72 -23.49
C ALA A 260 21.61 -8.05 -22.64
N ALA A 261 21.41 -8.77 -21.52
CA ALA A 261 22.47 -9.51 -20.85
C ALA A 261 21.92 -10.80 -20.23
N SER A 262 22.54 -11.91 -20.63
CA SER A 262 22.54 -13.25 -20.03
C SER A 262 21.20 -13.98 -19.88
N ALA A 263 20.69 -14.52 -21.00
CA ALA A 263 19.87 -15.72 -20.97
C ALA A 263 20.79 -16.94 -20.78
N ALA A 264 20.75 -17.55 -19.59
CA ALA A 264 21.30 -18.88 -19.37
C ALA A 264 20.42 -19.89 -20.13
N ALA A 265 21.04 -20.61 -21.06
CA ALA A 265 20.38 -21.63 -21.87
C ALA A 265 20.07 -22.87 -21.01
N THR A 266 18.81 -23.03 -20.60
CA THR A 266 18.32 -24.31 -20.11
C THR A 266 17.82 -25.14 -21.29
N GLN A 267 18.63 -26.12 -21.71
CA GLN A 267 18.23 -27.14 -22.68
C GLN A 267 17.09 -27.99 -22.07
N GLN A 268 15.86 -27.79 -22.53
CA GLN A 268 14.76 -28.73 -22.25
C GLN A 268 14.89 -29.92 -23.21
N GLN A 269 15.08 -31.12 -22.65
CA GLN A 269 15.04 -32.37 -23.40
C GLN A 269 13.59 -32.72 -23.73
N HIS A 270 13.26 -32.86 -25.01
CA HIS A 270 11.95 -33.33 -25.47
C HIS A 270 11.79 -34.82 -25.17
N GLN A 271 10.79 -35.19 -24.37
CA GLN A 271 10.33 -36.58 -24.20
C GLN A 271 9.48 -36.99 -25.42
N PRO A 272 9.64 -38.20 -26.00
CA PRO A 272 8.79 -38.65 -27.09
C PRO A 272 7.35 -38.90 -26.60
N LEU A 273 6.38 -38.40 -27.36
CA LEU A 273 4.94 -38.53 -27.09
C LEU A 273 4.51 -40.00 -27.10
N GLN A 274 3.79 -40.43 -26.05
CA GLN A 274 3.21 -41.77 -25.95
C GLN A 274 1.74 -41.74 -26.38
N LEU A 275 1.34 -42.60 -27.32
CA LEU A 275 -0.05 -42.78 -27.70
C LEU A 275 -0.64 -43.95 -26.90
N THR A 276 -1.74 -43.70 -26.19
CA THR A 276 -2.44 -44.74 -25.42
C THR A 276 -3.69 -45.14 -26.19
N GLN A 277 -3.78 -46.40 -26.64
CA GLN A 277 -4.99 -46.90 -27.30
C GLN A 277 -5.89 -47.56 -26.26
N ILE A 278 -7.11 -47.03 -26.12
CA ILE A 278 -8.12 -47.55 -25.21
C ILE A 278 -9.13 -48.33 -26.06
N THR A 279 -9.23 -49.64 -25.85
CA THR A 279 -10.22 -50.50 -26.53
C THR A 279 -11.15 -51.10 -25.48
N GLN A 280 -12.47 -51.03 -25.70
CA GLN A 280 -13.46 -51.56 -24.78
C GLN A 280 -13.85 -52.98 -25.15
N ASP A 281 -13.82 -53.91 -24.18
CA ASP A 281 -14.27 -55.27 -24.38
C ASP A 281 -15.80 -55.30 -24.55
N PRO A 282 -16.33 -55.80 -25.68
CA PRO A 282 -17.75 -55.64 -26.01
C PRO A 282 -18.71 -56.53 -25.20
N ILE A 283 -18.18 -57.42 -24.34
CA ILE A 283 -18.97 -58.35 -23.50
C ILE A 283 -19.04 -57.87 -22.06
N THR A 284 -17.93 -57.37 -21.50
CA THR A 284 -17.82 -56.97 -20.10
C THR A 284 -17.89 -55.46 -19.91
N GLY A 285 -17.72 -54.68 -20.98
CA GLY A 285 -17.66 -53.21 -20.92
C GLY A 285 -16.39 -52.68 -20.26
N GLN A 286 -15.43 -53.54 -19.90
CA GLN A 286 -14.15 -53.12 -19.30
C GLN A 286 -13.22 -52.54 -20.37
N LEU A 287 -12.47 -51.50 -19.99
CA LEU A 287 -11.54 -50.81 -20.87
C LEU A 287 -10.15 -51.43 -20.76
N ASN A 288 -9.64 -51.99 -21.84
CA ASN A 288 -8.26 -52.45 -21.94
C ASN A 288 -7.40 -51.30 -22.48
N ILE A 289 -6.43 -50.87 -21.67
CA ILE A 289 -5.56 -49.73 -21.94
C ILE A 289 -4.16 -50.28 -22.26
N GLU A 290 -3.77 -50.27 -23.53
CA GLU A 290 -2.44 -50.72 -23.95
C GLU A 290 -1.59 -49.51 -24.37
N LYS A 291 -0.40 -49.38 -23.75
CA LYS A 291 0.55 -48.30 -24.01
C LYS A 291 1.57 -48.77 -25.05
N GLN A 292 1.50 -48.23 -26.27
CA GLN A 292 2.44 -48.58 -27.32
C GLN A 292 3.49 -47.47 -27.49
N HIS A 293 4.78 -47.86 -27.47
CA HIS A 293 5.90 -46.95 -27.71
C HIS A 293 6.15 -46.81 -29.22
N MET A 294 6.04 -45.59 -29.74
CA MET A 294 6.36 -45.31 -31.15
C MET A 294 7.78 -44.77 -31.27
N SER A 295 8.62 -45.41 -32.09
CA SER A 295 9.84 -44.80 -32.62
C SER A 295 9.86 -44.97 -34.14
N ASN A 296 9.90 -43.85 -34.86
CA ASN A 296 10.16 -43.75 -36.29
C ASN A 296 9.20 -44.52 -37.22
N GLY A 297 7.89 -44.26 -37.10
CA GLY A 297 6.95 -44.44 -38.20
C GLY A 297 6.60 -45.86 -38.63
N ASN A 298 6.92 -46.90 -37.84
CA ASN A 298 6.40 -48.26 -38.07
C ASN A 298 5.88 -48.88 -36.77
N ILE A 299 4.68 -49.47 -36.84
CA ILE A 299 4.01 -50.17 -35.74
C ILE A 299 4.62 -51.57 -35.62
N ILE A 300 5.20 -51.89 -34.47
CA ILE A 300 5.67 -53.25 -34.15
C ILE A 300 4.44 -54.09 -33.81
N GLN A 301 4.01 -54.94 -34.75
CA GLN A 301 3.00 -55.97 -34.51
C GLN A 301 3.54 -56.98 -33.49
N THR A 302 3.04 -56.94 -32.26
CA THR A 302 3.28 -58.01 -31.28
C THR A 302 2.43 -59.23 -31.64
N SER A 303 3.13 -60.33 -31.80
CA SER A 303 2.67 -61.62 -32.30
C SER A 303 1.88 -62.40 -31.24
N THR A 304 0.58 -62.11 -31.07
CA THR A 304 -0.34 -63.01 -30.35
C THR A 304 -1.68 -63.10 -31.06
N GLY A 305 -1.71 -63.89 -32.14
CA GLY A 305 -2.95 -64.33 -32.79
C GLY A 305 -3.66 -65.35 -31.91
N LEU A 306 -4.78 -64.95 -31.31
CA LEU A 306 -5.80 -65.86 -30.79
C LEU A 306 -6.96 -65.88 -31.80
N PRO A 307 -7.38 -67.04 -32.33
CA PRO A 307 -8.48 -67.12 -33.27
C PRO A 307 -9.80 -66.84 -32.54
N ILE A 308 -10.38 -65.66 -32.76
CA ILE A 308 -11.74 -65.33 -32.35
C ILE A 308 -12.66 -66.38 -32.99
N GLN A 309 -13.27 -67.25 -32.17
CA GLN A 309 -14.06 -68.36 -32.65
C GLN A 309 -15.34 -67.80 -33.30
N ARG A 310 -15.65 -68.25 -34.53
CA ARG A 310 -16.85 -67.85 -35.30
C ARG A 310 -18.16 -67.96 -34.50
N GLN A 311 -18.18 -68.81 -33.47
CA GLN A 311 -19.30 -69.00 -32.55
C GLN A 311 -19.55 -67.79 -31.64
N GLU A 312 -18.51 -67.03 -31.26
CA GLU A 312 -18.65 -65.81 -30.46
C GLU A 312 -19.24 -64.68 -31.30
N ILE A 313 -18.79 -64.55 -32.56
CA ILE A 313 -19.35 -63.60 -33.52
C ILE A 313 -20.85 -63.88 -33.73
N ALA A 314 -21.25 -65.14 -33.87
CA ALA A 314 -22.64 -65.54 -34.06
C ALA A 314 -23.56 -65.13 -32.89
N LYS A 315 -23.05 -65.13 -31.65
CA LYS A 315 -23.81 -64.67 -30.47
C LYS A 315 -24.05 -63.16 -30.46
N THR A 316 -23.25 -62.39 -31.21
CA THR A 316 -23.32 -60.93 -31.24
C THR A 316 -24.24 -60.39 -32.35
N VAL A 317 -24.53 -61.16 -33.40
CA VAL A 317 -25.28 -60.68 -34.59
C VAL A 317 -26.75 -60.34 -34.32
N PHE A 318 -27.36 -60.93 -33.29
CA PHE A 318 -28.78 -60.72 -32.96
C PHE A 318 -29.00 -59.89 -31.69
N ARG A 319 -27.98 -59.18 -31.21
CA ARG A 319 -28.16 -58.21 -30.13
C ARG A 319 -28.76 -56.91 -30.68
N PRO A 320 -29.74 -56.30 -30.01
CA PRO A 320 -30.17 -54.94 -30.34
C PRO A 320 -28.94 -54.03 -30.39
N GLY A 321 -28.79 -53.24 -31.47
CA GLY A 321 -27.64 -52.36 -31.70
C GLY A 321 -27.54 -51.16 -30.74
N TRP A 322 -28.31 -51.18 -29.65
CA TRP A 322 -28.29 -50.20 -28.59
C TRP A 322 -28.15 -50.91 -27.24
N ASN A 323 -27.41 -50.28 -26.33
CA ASN A 323 -27.30 -50.76 -24.96
C ASN A 323 -28.69 -50.73 -24.32
N GLN A 324 -29.17 -51.89 -23.87
CA GLN A 324 -30.43 -51.97 -23.13
C GLN A 324 -30.26 -51.25 -21.79
N PRO A 325 -31.29 -50.52 -21.30
CA PRO A 325 -31.24 -49.95 -19.97
C PRO A 325 -30.95 -51.04 -18.95
N THR A 326 -29.83 -50.92 -18.24
CA THR A 326 -29.45 -51.85 -17.16
C THR A 326 -30.19 -51.57 -15.85
N MET A 327 -31.01 -50.52 -15.85
CA MET A 327 -31.62 -49.95 -14.66
C MET A 327 -33.09 -49.66 -14.92
N THR A 328 -33.93 -49.84 -13.90
CA THR A 328 -35.36 -49.56 -14.00
C THR A 328 -35.63 -48.04 -13.99
N LEU A 329 -36.76 -47.62 -14.56
CA LEU A 329 -37.17 -46.20 -14.55
C LEU A 329 -37.32 -45.65 -13.13
N GLU A 330 -37.78 -46.47 -12.18
CA GLU A 330 -37.93 -46.09 -10.77
C GLU A 330 -36.58 -45.85 -10.11
N GLU A 331 -35.59 -46.72 -10.37
CA GLU A 331 -34.23 -46.58 -9.85
C GLU A 331 -33.53 -45.34 -10.43
N LEU A 332 -33.77 -45.02 -11.71
CA LEU A 332 -33.31 -43.76 -12.32
C LEU A 332 -33.91 -42.54 -11.63
N ALA A 333 -35.22 -42.55 -11.35
CA ALA A 333 -35.89 -41.45 -10.68
C ALA A 333 -35.38 -41.22 -9.25
N VAL A 334 -35.03 -42.30 -8.53
CA VAL A 334 -34.41 -42.21 -7.20
C VAL A 334 -33.01 -41.61 -7.27
N ILE A 335 -32.19 -42.01 -8.25
CA ILE A 335 -30.86 -41.45 -8.46
C ILE A 335 -30.94 -39.96 -8.81
N GLU A 336 -31.80 -39.58 -9.74
CA GLU A 336 -31.98 -38.18 -10.14
C GLU A 336 -32.45 -37.31 -8.96
N ARG A 337 -33.39 -37.82 -8.15
CA ARG A 337 -33.85 -37.12 -6.93
C ARG A 337 -32.71 -36.94 -5.92
N ASN A 338 -31.90 -37.96 -5.70
CA ASN A 338 -30.79 -37.91 -4.76
C ASN A 338 -29.69 -36.94 -5.26
N GLU A 339 -29.37 -36.95 -6.55
CA GLU A 339 -28.44 -35.98 -7.15
C GLU A 339 -28.97 -34.55 -7.06
N ALA A 340 -30.27 -34.34 -7.28
CA ALA A 340 -30.89 -33.03 -7.14
C ALA A 340 -30.79 -32.51 -5.70
N ILE A 341 -31.02 -33.38 -4.71
CA ILE A 341 -30.85 -33.04 -3.28
C ILE A 341 -29.37 -32.72 -2.98
N GLN A 342 -28.43 -33.53 -3.47
CA GLN A 342 -27.00 -33.29 -3.26
C GLN A 342 -26.52 -31.99 -3.90
N ARG A 343 -26.93 -31.68 -5.15
CA ARG A 343 -26.62 -30.38 -5.78
C ARG A 343 -27.20 -29.22 -4.99
N GLY A 344 -28.44 -29.35 -4.50
CA GLY A 344 -29.08 -28.33 -3.68
C GLY A 344 -28.35 -28.10 -2.34
N GLN A 345 -27.88 -29.18 -1.70
CA GLN A 345 -27.08 -29.10 -0.47
C GLN A 345 -25.71 -28.47 -0.73
N ALA A 346 -24.99 -28.93 -1.76
CA ALA A 346 -23.70 -28.38 -2.13
C ALA A 346 -23.76 -26.89 -2.49
N GLN A 347 -24.82 -26.46 -3.18
CA GLN A 347 -25.02 -25.05 -3.51
C GLN A 347 -25.27 -24.21 -2.25
N LYS A 348 -26.14 -24.67 -1.33
CA LYS A 348 -26.38 -23.97 -0.05
C LYS A 348 -25.11 -23.87 0.80
N GLU A 349 -24.31 -24.93 0.84
CA GLU A 349 -23.04 -24.91 1.54
C GLU A 349 -22.02 -23.98 0.88
N ALA A 350 -21.97 -23.95 -0.45
CA ALA A 350 -21.11 -23.04 -1.19
C ALA A 350 -21.52 -21.58 -0.99
N GLU A 351 -22.82 -21.27 -1.00
CA GLU A 351 -23.35 -19.93 -0.72
C GLU A 351 -23.07 -19.51 0.73
N ALA A 352 -23.24 -20.41 1.71
CA ALA A 352 -22.91 -20.15 3.10
C ALA A 352 -21.41 -19.90 3.29
N LYS A 353 -20.55 -20.72 2.67
CA LYS A 353 -19.10 -20.52 2.69
C LYS A 353 -18.71 -19.23 1.99
N ALA A 354 -19.33 -18.91 0.86
CA ALA A 354 -19.03 -17.72 0.07
C ALA A 354 -19.42 -16.40 0.76
N LYS A 355 -20.32 -16.41 1.75
CA LYS A 355 -20.59 -15.22 2.58
C LYS A 355 -19.40 -14.82 3.45
N PHE A 356 -18.60 -15.80 3.88
CA PHE A 356 -17.43 -15.57 4.73
C PHE A 356 -16.12 -15.58 3.94
N GLN A 357 -16.17 -15.78 2.62
CA GLN A 357 -14.99 -15.62 1.79
C GLN A 357 -14.69 -14.13 1.60
N PRO A 358 -13.41 -13.73 1.63
CA PRO A 358 -13.04 -12.36 1.34
C PRO A 358 -13.46 -12.01 -0.10
N ARG A 359 -14.13 -10.88 -0.25
CA ARG A 359 -14.64 -10.34 -1.51
C ARG A 359 -14.07 -8.95 -1.72
N ARG A 360 -14.18 -8.43 -2.94
CA ARG A 360 -13.82 -7.02 -3.20
C ARG A 360 -14.75 -6.05 -2.48
N TYR A 361 -14.27 -4.84 -2.26
CA TYR A 361 -14.99 -3.84 -1.46
C TYR A 361 -16.34 -3.48 -2.08
N GLU A 362 -16.40 -3.35 -3.40
CA GLU A 362 -17.64 -3.09 -4.14
C GLU A 362 -18.74 -4.14 -3.89
N GLN A 363 -18.35 -5.40 -3.64
CA GLN A 363 -19.30 -6.48 -3.34
C GLN A 363 -19.78 -6.41 -1.89
N LEU A 364 -18.91 -6.04 -0.95
CA LEU A 364 -19.26 -5.82 0.45
C LEU A 364 -20.27 -4.68 0.62
N VAL A 365 -20.07 -3.56 -0.09
CA VAL A 365 -21.01 -2.43 -0.13
C VAL A 365 -22.37 -2.89 -0.64
N LYS A 366 -22.40 -3.67 -1.73
CA LYS A 366 -23.64 -4.20 -2.31
C LYS A 366 -24.39 -5.12 -1.34
N ASP A 367 -23.66 -5.88 -0.55
CA ASP A 367 -24.20 -6.84 0.41
C ASP A 367 -24.49 -6.19 1.79
N GLY A 368 -24.20 -4.89 1.98
CA GLY A 368 -24.43 -4.15 3.21
C GLY A 368 -23.54 -4.57 4.39
N MET A 369 -22.38 -5.16 4.11
CA MET A 369 -21.41 -5.67 5.09
C MET A 369 -20.17 -4.77 5.19
N GLU A 370 -20.32 -3.49 4.89
CA GLU A 370 -19.24 -2.48 4.91
C GLU A 370 -18.81 -2.05 6.31
N ASP A 371 -19.63 -2.31 7.33
CA ASP A 371 -19.35 -1.98 8.73
C ASP A 371 -18.47 -3.03 9.44
N ASP A 372 -18.32 -4.22 8.86
CA ASP A 372 -17.51 -5.30 9.43
C ASP A 372 -16.01 -5.06 9.15
N GLU A 373 -15.30 -4.48 10.12
CA GLU A 373 -13.88 -4.10 9.98
C GLU A 373 -12.98 -5.24 9.46
N GLN A 374 -13.22 -6.48 9.90
CA GLN A 374 -12.42 -7.63 9.46
C GLN A 374 -12.65 -7.97 7.99
N LEU A 375 -13.88 -7.89 7.50
CA LEU A 375 -14.20 -8.15 6.10
C LEU A 375 -13.65 -7.04 5.20
N VAL A 376 -13.71 -5.78 5.67
CA VAL A 376 -13.14 -4.64 4.95
C VAL A 376 -11.63 -4.75 4.80
N GLU A 377 -10.89 -5.16 5.84
CA GLU A 377 -9.43 -5.32 5.73
C GLU A 377 -9.05 -6.47 4.77
N GLN A 378 -9.75 -7.61 4.84
CA GLN A 378 -9.50 -8.73 3.92
C GLN A 378 -9.80 -8.35 2.47
N SER A 379 -10.87 -7.60 2.27
CA SER A 379 -11.25 -7.03 0.98
C SER A 379 -10.21 -6.07 0.43
N ALA A 380 -9.71 -5.16 1.27
CA ALA A 380 -8.64 -4.26 0.91
C ALA A 380 -7.37 -5.02 0.49
N LYS A 381 -7.06 -6.15 1.14
CA LYS A 381 -5.94 -7.02 0.72
C LYS A 381 -6.17 -7.63 -0.66
N LEU A 382 -7.37 -8.14 -0.96
CA LEU A 382 -7.68 -8.69 -2.29
C LEU A 382 -7.63 -7.63 -3.39
N ASP A 383 -8.09 -6.41 -3.12
CA ASP A 383 -8.02 -5.31 -4.08
C ASP A 383 -6.56 -4.89 -4.34
N ARG A 384 -5.69 -4.96 -3.31
CA ARG A 384 -4.23 -4.76 -3.46
C ARG A 384 -3.60 -5.87 -4.31
N ASP A 385 -3.85 -7.15 -3.99
CA ASP A 385 -3.30 -8.29 -4.73
C ASP A 385 -3.69 -8.23 -6.22
N TRP A 386 -4.90 -7.72 -6.52
CA TRP A 386 -5.34 -7.51 -7.89
C TRP A 386 -4.64 -6.34 -8.59
N ASP A 387 -4.40 -5.24 -7.88
CA ASP A 387 -3.62 -4.12 -8.41
C ASP A 387 -2.19 -4.56 -8.72
N ASP A 388 -1.52 -5.25 -7.80
CA ASP A 388 -0.17 -5.78 -7.97
C ASP A 388 -0.11 -6.75 -9.18
N TRP A 389 -1.09 -7.65 -9.29
CA TRP A 389 -1.22 -8.52 -10.45
C TRP A 389 -1.35 -7.73 -11.76
N LYS A 390 -2.14 -6.64 -11.81
CA LYS A 390 -2.25 -5.79 -13.02
C LYS A 390 -0.94 -5.07 -13.34
N GLU A 391 -0.18 -4.66 -12.33
CA GLU A 391 1.14 -4.04 -12.51
C GLU A 391 2.14 -5.05 -13.11
N GLU A 392 2.15 -6.29 -12.61
CA GLU A 392 2.96 -7.40 -13.14
C GLU A 392 2.50 -7.87 -14.52
N ASN A 393 1.23 -7.66 -14.87
CA ASN A 393 0.62 -8.07 -16.12
C ASN A 393 0.16 -6.85 -16.96
N PRO A 394 1.11 -6.04 -17.46
CA PRO A 394 0.77 -4.85 -18.23
C PRO A 394 -0.01 -5.22 -19.50
N ARG A 395 -1.05 -4.44 -19.79
CA ARG A 395 -1.86 -4.62 -21.00
C ARG A 395 -0.97 -4.68 -22.24
N GLY A 396 -1.09 -5.77 -23.02
CA GLY A 396 -0.31 -5.98 -24.24
C GLY A 396 0.96 -6.82 -24.06
N SER A 397 1.28 -7.33 -22.86
CA SER A 397 2.40 -8.28 -22.65
C SER A 397 2.34 -9.50 -23.57
N GLY A 398 1.13 -10.00 -23.87
CA GLY A 398 0.90 -11.12 -24.80
C GLY A 398 1.10 -10.80 -26.28
N ASN A 399 0.98 -9.53 -26.71
CA ASN A 399 1.12 -9.14 -28.12
C ASN A 399 2.56 -8.78 -28.52
N LYS A 400 3.52 -8.77 -27.58
CA LYS A 400 4.93 -8.46 -27.88
C LYS A 400 5.70 -9.63 -28.50
N MET A 401 5.12 -10.83 -28.55
CA MET A 401 5.70 -12.00 -29.25
C MET A 401 5.24 -12.13 -30.71
N GLY A 402 4.44 -11.18 -31.23
CA GLY A 402 3.80 -11.27 -32.55
C GLY A 402 4.50 -10.56 -33.72
N GLU A 403 5.73 -10.05 -33.56
CA GLU A 403 6.54 -9.53 -34.69
C GLU A 403 7.61 -10.51 -35.17
N ARG A 404 7.37 -11.82 -34.99
CA ARG A 404 8.08 -12.87 -35.72
C ARG A 404 7.10 -13.65 -36.58
N GLY A 405 6.88 -13.12 -37.78
CA GLY A 405 6.49 -13.89 -38.95
C GLY A 405 5.05 -14.38 -38.98
N ASP A 406 4.13 -13.54 -39.46
CA ASP A 406 3.21 -13.95 -40.53
C ASP A 406 2.62 -12.70 -41.19
N ARG A 407 3.40 -12.14 -42.12
CA ARG A 407 2.84 -11.32 -43.22
C ARG A 407 2.63 -12.27 -44.39
N ASN A 408 1.53 -13.01 -44.37
CA ASN A 408 0.97 -13.68 -45.54
C ASN A 408 -0.49 -14.05 -45.23
N PHE A 409 -1.35 -13.04 -45.16
CA PHE A 409 -2.74 -13.13 -45.58
C PHE A 409 -3.13 -11.82 -46.25
#